data_AF-A0A7K2NV27-F1
#
_entry.id   AF-A0A7K2NV27-F1
#
_cell.length_a   1.000
_cell.length_b   1.000
_cell.length_c   1.000
_cell.angle_alpha   90.00
_cell.angle_beta   90.00
_cell.angle_gamma   90.00
#
_symmetry.space_group_name_H-M   'P 1'
#
loop_
_entity.id
_entity.type
_entity.pdbx_description
1 polymer ?
#
loop_
_entity_poly.entity_id
_entity_poly.type
_entity_poly.pdbx_seq_one_letter_code
_entity_poly.pdbx_strand_id
1 'polypeptide(L)'
;AFDLVRQISKTPIVVNDSRGFFTSRVIGHFINEGVAMVGEGIEPASVEQAAAQAGYPAKVLSLMDELTLTLPRKIREETRRAVQEAGRTWEPHPADHVVDRMIDEFERPGRSGGAGFYEYGADGRRAGLWPGLREHFT
;
A
#
# COMPACT_ATOMS: atom_id res chain seq x y z
N ALA A 1 21.59 -19.39 -8.14
CA ALA A 1 20.35 -18.71 -7.69
C ALA A 1 19.14 -19.11 -8.52
N PHE A 2 19.18 -18.97 -9.86
CA PHE A 2 18.09 -19.41 -10.76
C PHE A 2 17.71 -20.89 -10.56
N ASP A 3 18.70 -21.78 -10.54
CA ASP A 3 18.45 -23.22 -10.40
C ASP A 3 17.87 -23.60 -9.03
N LEU A 4 18.25 -22.89 -7.96
CA LEU A 4 17.71 -23.08 -6.62
C LEU A 4 16.19 -22.81 -6.59
N VAL A 5 15.73 -21.73 -7.23
CA VAL A 5 14.30 -21.38 -7.30
C VAL A 5 13.50 -22.47 -8.01
N ARG A 6 14.07 -23.07 -9.06
CA ARG A 6 13.46 -24.20 -9.78
C ARG A 6 13.41 -25.47 -8.94
N GLN A 7 14.46 -25.76 -8.16
CA GLN A 7 14.49 -26.94 -7.28
C GLN A 7 13.38 -26.91 -6.22
N ILE A 8 13.00 -25.73 -5.73
CA ILE A 8 11.89 -25.56 -4.80
C ILE A 8 10.52 -25.34 -5.49
N SER A 9 10.42 -25.64 -6.79
CA SER A 9 9.19 -25.53 -7.58
C SER A 9 8.54 -24.14 -7.58
N LYS A 10 9.37 -23.10 -7.65
CA LYS A 10 8.94 -21.70 -7.87
C LYS A 10 9.36 -21.24 -9.27
N THR A 11 8.66 -20.24 -9.81
CA THR A 11 8.97 -19.66 -11.14
C THR A 11 9.92 -18.47 -11.00
N PRO A 12 11.19 -18.57 -11.44
CA PRO A 12 12.13 -17.46 -11.36
C PRO A 12 11.84 -16.37 -12.41
N ILE A 13 12.09 -15.12 -12.05
CA ILE A 13 12.20 -13.98 -12.96
C ILE A 13 13.58 -13.33 -12.78
N VAL A 14 14.17 -12.83 -13.86
CA VAL A 14 15.46 -12.13 -13.83
C VAL A 14 15.22 -10.65 -14.12
N VAL A 15 15.69 -9.79 -13.23
CA VAL A 15 15.53 -8.34 -13.31
C VAL A 15 16.87 -7.67 -13.04
N ASN A 16 17.14 -6.55 -13.70
CA ASN A 16 18.29 -5.71 -13.37
C ASN A 16 18.05 -4.99 -12.05
N ASP A 17 19.14 -4.63 -11.37
CA ASP A 17 19.07 -3.86 -10.14
C ASP A 17 18.49 -2.47 -10.39
N SER A 18 17.50 -2.11 -9.59
CA SER A 18 16.84 -0.81 -9.62
C SER A 18 16.00 -0.66 -8.35
N ARG A 19 15.86 0.57 -7.86
CA ARG A 19 15.07 0.85 -6.65
C ARG A 19 13.62 0.37 -6.83
N GLY A 20 13.16 -0.48 -5.92
CA GLY A 20 11.83 -1.11 -5.96
C GLY A 20 11.72 -2.33 -6.89
N PHE A 21 12.81 -2.69 -7.59
CA PHE A 21 12.86 -3.77 -8.58
C PHE A 21 11.64 -3.74 -9.52
N PHE A 22 11.15 -4.91 -9.94
CA PHE A 22 9.93 -5.01 -10.75
C PHE A 22 8.68 -5.07 -9.86
N THR A 23 8.59 -6.06 -8.98
CA THR A 23 7.34 -6.38 -8.26
C THR A 23 6.92 -5.26 -7.31
N SER A 24 7.84 -4.75 -6.48
CA SER A 24 7.50 -3.76 -5.46
C SER A 24 7.14 -2.41 -6.08
N ARG A 25 7.83 -2.01 -7.16
CA ARG A 25 7.51 -0.80 -7.90
C ARG A 25 6.11 -0.87 -8.54
N VAL A 26 5.79 -1.96 -9.22
CA VAL A 26 4.51 -2.10 -9.92
C VAL A 26 3.34 -2.24 -8.95
N ILE A 27 3.47 -3.06 -7.90
CA ILE A 27 2.39 -3.21 -6.91
C ILE A 27 2.17 -1.92 -6.12
N GLY A 28 3.22 -1.12 -5.91
CA GLY A 28 3.12 0.19 -5.26
C GLY A 28 2.20 1.14 -6.03
N HIS A 29 2.29 1.18 -7.37
CA HIS A 29 1.37 1.99 -8.18
C HIS A 29 -0.08 1.53 -8.03
N PHE A 30 -0.35 0.23 -8.12
CA PHE A 30 -1.70 -0.30 -7.92
C PHE A 30 -2.31 0.10 -6.56
N ILE A 31 -1.52 0.01 -5.49
CA ILE A 31 -1.99 0.36 -4.15
C ILE A 31 -2.19 1.87 -4.02
N ASN A 32 -1.24 2.66 -4.53
CA ASN A 32 -1.30 4.11 -4.46
C ASN A 32 -2.53 4.67 -5.19
N GLU A 33 -2.93 4.11 -6.32
CA GLU A 33 -4.16 4.55 -7.01
C GLU A 33 -5.41 4.33 -6.15
N GLY A 34 -5.58 3.14 -5.56
CA GLY A 34 -6.76 2.90 -4.71
C GLY A 34 -6.75 3.73 -3.42
N VAL A 35 -5.58 4.00 -2.84
CA VAL A 35 -5.47 4.90 -1.68
C VAL A 35 -5.74 6.36 -2.07
N ALA A 36 -5.28 6.80 -3.24
CA ALA A 36 -5.58 8.13 -3.77
C ALA A 36 -7.09 8.32 -3.99
N MET A 37 -7.77 7.32 -4.56
CA MET A 37 -9.23 7.33 -4.73
C MET A 37 -9.98 7.58 -3.42
N VAL A 38 -9.52 6.99 -2.31
CA VAL A 38 -10.10 7.27 -0.97
C VAL A 38 -9.88 8.73 -0.58
N GLY A 39 -8.67 9.26 -0.80
CA GLY A 39 -8.36 10.68 -0.54
C GLY A 39 -9.13 11.67 -1.42
N GLU A 40 -9.62 11.22 -2.58
CA GLU A 40 -10.49 11.98 -3.49
C GLU A 40 -11.98 11.91 -3.10
N GLY A 41 -12.33 11.20 -2.03
CA GLY A 41 -13.71 11.06 -1.54
C GLY A 41 -14.49 9.91 -2.16
N ILE A 42 -13.83 8.99 -2.86
CA ILE A 42 -14.50 7.78 -3.36
C ILE A 42 -14.74 6.83 -2.18
N GLU A 43 -15.98 6.35 -2.07
CA GLU A 43 -16.40 5.40 -1.05
C GLU A 43 -15.42 4.20 -0.96
N PRO A 44 -14.81 3.94 0.21
CA PRO A 44 -13.80 2.89 0.36
C PRO A 44 -14.29 1.49 -0.05
N ALA A 45 -15.57 1.20 0.18
CA ALA A 45 -16.18 -0.05 -0.27
C ALA A 45 -16.19 -0.17 -1.80
N SER A 46 -16.41 0.93 -2.53
CA SER A 46 -16.36 0.98 -3.99
C SER A 46 -14.95 0.79 -4.51
N VAL A 47 -13.94 1.38 -3.87
CA VAL A 47 -12.52 1.16 -4.21
C VAL A 47 -12.15 -0.32 -4.09
N GLU A 48 -12.53 -0.94 -2.97
CA GLU A 48 -12.29 -2.36 -2.72
C GLU A 48 -13.04 -3.28 -3.71
N GLN A 49 -14.27 -2.89 -4.12
CA GLN A 49 -15.02 -3.60 -5.16
C GLN A 49 -14.38 -3.45 -6.54
N ALA A 50 -13.88 -2.27 -6.89
CA ALA A 50 -13.19 -2.04 -8.16
C ALA A 50 -11.96 -2.94 -8.30
N ALA A 51 -11.16 -3.09 -7.24
CA ALA A 51 -10.02 -4.01 -7.21
C ALA A 51 -10.44 -5.47 -7.44
N ALA A 52 -11.52 -5.92 -6.79
CA ALA A 52 -12.04 -7.27 -6.96
C ALA A 52 -12.57 -7.52 -8.38
N GLN A 53 -13.32 -6.56 -8.95
CA GLN A 53 -13.86 -6.64 -10.30
C GLN A 53 -12.78 -6.56 -11.38
N ALA A 54 -11.67 -5.86 -11.11
CA ALA A 54 -10.48 -5.87 -11.96
C ALA A 54 -9.71 -7.21 -11.95
N GLY A 55 -10.11 -8.15 -11.09
CA GLY A 55 -9.55 -9.51 -11.05
C GLY A 55 -8.36 -9.68 -10.10
N TYR A 56 -8.08 -8.70 -9.22
CA TYR A 56 -7.03 -8.83 -8.22
C TYR A 56 -7.44 -9.82 -7.12
N PRO A 57 -6.52 -10.70 -6.67
CA PRO A 57 -6.81 -11.68 -5.63
C PRO A 57 -6.97 -11.05 -4.24
N ALA A 58 -6.39 -9.88 -4.03
CA ALA A 58 -6.50 -9.08 -2.81
C ALA A 58 -6.94 -7.67 -3.18
N LYS A 59 -7.82 -7.10 -2.35
CA LYS A 59 -8.31 -5.74 -2.52
C LYS A 59 -7.27 -4.72 -2.05
N VAL A 60 -7.28 -3.50 -2.59
CA VAL A 60 -6.22 -2.50 -2.43
C VAL A 60 -5.99 -2.12 -0.97
N LEU A 61 -7.03 -1.71 -0.24
CA LEU A 61 -6.88 -1.20 1.12
C LEU A 61 -6.49 -2.34 2.08
N SER A 62 -7.11 -3.49 1.87
CA SER A 62 -6.75 -4.74 2.53
C SER A 62 -5.26 -5.08 2.35
N LEU A 63 -4.76 -4.98 1.13
CA LEU A 63 -3.37 -5.30 0.81
C LEU A 63 -2.41 -4.30 1.48
N MET A 64 -2.76 -3.01 1.49
CA MET A 64 -1.98 -1.98 2.17
C MET A 64 -1.83 -2.25 3.67
N ASP A 65 -2.89 -2.72 4.34
CA ASP A 65 -2.83 -3.08 5.76
C ASP A 65 -1.89 -4.28 6.02
N GLU A 66 -1.85 -5.28 5.13
CA GLU A 66 -0.92 -6.42 5.25
C GLU A 66 0.54 -6.00 5.06
N LEU A 67 0.80 -5.02 4.18
CA LEU A 67 2.14 -4.48 3.96
C LEU A 67 2.64 -3.60 5.11
N THR A 68 1.74 -3.18 6.02
CA THR A 68 1.98 -2.18 7.08
C THR A 68 2.36 -0.82 6.48
N LEU A 69 1.51 0.19 6.66
CA LEU A 69 1.61 1.52 6.02
C LEU A 69 2.95 2.22 6.27
N THR A 70 3.61 1.92 7.40
CA THR A 70 4.93 2.49 7.73
C THR A 70 6.04 2.02 6.78
N LEU A 71 5.94 0.85 6.17
CA LEU A 71 6.95 0.36 5.22
C LEU A 71 6.90 1.12 3.88
N PRO A 72 5.75 1.26 3.20
CA PRO A 72 5.62 2.14 2.03
C PRO A 72 6.05 3.58 2.31
N ARG A 73 5.71 4.15 3.48
CA ARG A 73 6.16 5.50 3.89
C ARG A 73 7.68 5.61 3.94
N LYS A 74 8.38 4.64 4.56
CA LYS A 74 9.85 4.61 4.58
C LYS A 74 10.45 4.47 3.17
N ILE A 75 9.88 3.61 2.33
CA ILE A 75 10.33 3.46 0.91
C ILE A 75 10.18 4.78 0.16
N ARG A 76 9.07 5.49 0.35
CA ARG A 76 8.81 6.82 -0.22
C ARG A 76 9.85 7.84 0.25
N GLU A 77 10.11 7.93 1.55
CA GLU A 77 11.09 8.88 2.12
C GLU A 77 12.50 8.66 1.57
N GLU A 78 12.92 7.39 1.48
CA GLU A 78 14.19 7.01 0.86
C GLU A 78 14.25 7.33 -0.64
N THR A 79 13.13 7.19 -1.34
CA THR A 79 13.02 7.55 -2.77
C THR A 79 13.06 9.06 -2.96
N ARG A 80 12.36 9.82 -2.12
CA ARG A 80 12.38 11.29 -2.10
C ARG A 80 13.80 11.82 -1.90
N ARG A 81 14.53 11.29 -0.91
CA ARG A 81 15.92 11.68 -0.66
C ARG A 81 16.80 11.43 -1.89
N ALA A 82 16.71 10.25 -2.50
CA ALA A 82 17.50 9.91 -3.69
C ALA A 82 17.14 10.78 -4.92
N VAL A 83 15.87 11.17 -5.09
CA VAL A 83 15.44 12.08 -6.17
C VAL A 83 16.05 13.47 -5.97
N GLN A 84 16.01 13.98 -4.73
CA GLN A 84 16.56 15.28 -4.37
C GLN A 84 18.10 15.32 -4.47
N GLU A 85 18.79 14.28 -4.01
CA GLU A 85 20.25 14.12 -4.17
C GLU A 85 20.69 14.10 -5.64
N ALA A 86 19.84 13.60 -6.54
CA ALA A 86 20.06 13.63 -7.98
C ALA A 86 19.71 14.99 -8.62
N GLY A 87 19.42 16.04 -7.83
CA GLY A 87 19.09 17.38 -8.30
C GLY A 87 17.72 17.49 -8.97
N ARG A 88 16.82 16.52 -8.74
CA ARG A 88 15.45 16.52 -9.29
C ARG A 88 14.44 16.90 -8.22
N THR A 89 13.31 17.45 -8.66
CA THR A 89 12.19 17.76 -7.77
C THR A 89 11.42 16.47 -7.44
N TRP A 90 11.08 16.30 -6.16
CA TRP A 90 10.18 15.24 -5.72
C TRP A 90 8.74 15.69 -5.89
N GLU A 91 7.97 14.93 -6.67
CA GLU A 91 6.52 15.11 -6.81
C GLU A 91 5.82 14.05 -5.93
N PRO A 92 5.10 14.46 -4.87
CA PRO A 92 4.38 13.52 -4.02
C PRO A 92 3.18 12.92 -4.76
N HIS A 93 2.81 11.68 -4.39
CA HIS A 93 1.60 11.05 -4.88
C HIS A 93 0.40 11.49 -4.03
N PRO A 94 -0.83 11.67 -4.57
CA PRO A 94 -2.00 12.01 -3.75
C PRO A 94 -2.28 11.04 -2.60
N ALA A 95 -1.89 9.76 -2.76
CA ALA A 95 -1.98 8.73 -1.73
C ALA A 95 -1.13 9.03 -0.48
N ASP A 96 -0.05 9.80 -0.62
CA ASP A 96 0.89 10.11 0.45
C ASP A 96 0.19 10.78 1.63
N HIS A 97 -0.70 11.72 1.33
CA HIS A 97 -1.50 12.43 2.33
C HIS A 97 -2.40 11.47 3.14
N VAL A 98 -3.06 10.52 2.48
CA VAL A 98 -3.93 9.55 3.16
C VAL A 98 -3.11 8.64 4.07
N VAL A 99 -1.99 8.11 3.58
CA VAL A 99 -1.10 7.24 4.36
C VAL A 99 -0.54 7.98 5.57
N ASP A 100 -0.09 9.22 5.40
CA ASP A 100 0.48 10.01 6.50
C ASP A 100 -0.56 10.30 7.58
N ARG A 101 -1.79 10.71 7.20
CA ARG A 101 -2.87 10.92 8.18
C ARG A 101 -3.28 9.64 8.90
N MET A 102 -3.38 8.52 8.18
CA MET A 102 -3.67 7.21 8.78
C MET A 102 -2.63 6.83 9.84
N ILE A 103 -1.35 7.12 9.63
CA ILE A 103 -0.29 6.81 10.58
C ILE A 103 -0.24 7.84 11.72
N ASP A 104 -0.15 9.13 11.38
CA ASP A 104 0.24 10.20 12.30
C ASP A 104 -0.94 10.79 13.08
N GLU A 105 -2.13 10.86 12.47
CA GLU A 105 -3.31 11.45 13.10
C GLU A 105 -4.20 10.39 13.75
N PHE A 106 -4.35 9.24 13.09
CA PHE A 106 -5.31 8.21 13.51
C PHE A 106 -4.67 6.98 14.18
N GLU A 107 -3.33 6.93 14.24
CA GLU A 107 -2.58 5.82 14.84
C GLU A 107 -2.95 4.44 14.25
N ARG A 108 -3.17 4.39 12.92
CA ARG A 108 -3.58 3.19 12.17
C ARG A 108 -2.49 2.74 11.19
N PRO A 109 -1.35 2.20 11.67
CA PRO A 109 -0.20 1.86 10.84
C PRO A 109 -0.39 0.59 9.99
N GLY A 110 -1.53 -0.10 10.07
CA GLY A 110 -1.85 -1.32 9.36
C GLY A 110 -2.07 -2.51 10.30
N ARG A 111 -2.23 -3.71 9.72
CA ARG A 111 -2.61 -4.92 10.46
C ARG A 111 -1.65 -5.26 11.61
N SER A 112 -0.35 -5.07 11.41
CA SER A 112 0.67 -5.36 12.42
C SER A 112 0.56 -4.46 13.67
N GLY A 113 -0.01 -3.27 13.53
CA GLY A 113 -0.35 -2.39 14.66
C GLY A 113 -1.78 -2.56 15.18
N GLY A 114 -2.53 -3.56 14.70
CA GLY A 114 -3.90 -3.84 15.15
C GLY A 114 -4.98 -2.94 14.53
N ALA A 115 -4.61 -1.95 13.73
CA ALA A 115 -5.53 -0.99 13.13
C ALA A 115 -4.96 -0.43 11.81
N GLY A 116 -5.78 -0.41 10.77
CA GLY A 116 -5.42 0.13 9.45
C GLY A 116 -6.64 0.70 8.74
N PHE A 117 -6.72 0.59 7.42
CA PHE A 117 -7.95 0.86 6.67
C PHE A 117 -9.12 -0.02 7.15
N TYR A 118 -8.79 -1.18 7.71
CA TYR A 118 -9.72 -2.06 8.39
C TYR A 118 -9.62 -1.98 9.91
N GLU A 119 -10.71 -2.39 10.56
CA GLU A 119 -10.72 -2.80 11.96
C GLU A 119 -10.36 -4.28 12.08
N TYR A 120 -9.61 -4.60 13.13
CA TYR A 120 -9.20 -5.95 13.46
C TYR A 120 -9.73 -6.31 14.85
N GLY A 121 -10.39 -7.45 14.96
CA GLY A 121 -10.86 -8.00 16.23
C GLY A 121 -9.71 -8.45 17.13
N ALA A 122 -10.02 -8.78 18.38
CA ALA A 122 -9.04 -9.28 19.35
C ALA A 122 -8.36 -10.59 18.90
N ASP A 123 -8.97 -11.33 17.98
CA ASP A 123 -8.42 -12.54 17.36
C ASP A 123 -7.57 -12.26 16.11
N GLY A 124 -7.33 -10.98 15.78
CA GLY A 124 -6.56 -10.54 14.62
C GLY A 124 -7.30 -10.73 13.29
N ARG A 125 -8.59 -11.09 13.31
CA ARG A 125 -9.42 -11.18 12.11
C ARG A 125 -9.95 -9.81 11.74
N ARG A 126 -10.09 -9.61 10.43
CA ARG A 126 -10.63 -8.39 9.85
C ARG A 126 -12.13 -8.32 10.11
N ALA A 127 -12.59 -7.26 10.76
CA ALA A 127 -14.00 -7.06 11.11
C ALA A 127 -14.76 -6.29 10.01
N GLY A 128 -14.15 -5.23 9.47
CA GLY A 128 -14.76 -4.37 8.47
C GLY A 128 -13.90 -3.15 8.16
N LEU A 129 -14.28 -2.38 7.14
CA LEU A 129 -13.63 -1.10 6.86
C LEU A 129 -13.86 -0.15 8.03
N TRP A 130 -12.83 0.58 8.42
CA TRP A 130 -12.91 1.54 9.51
C TRP A 130 -13.89 2.66 9.17
N PRO A 131 -14.94 2.92 9.98
CA PRO A 131 -15.93 3.95 9.69
C PRO A 131 -15.34 5.36 9.51
N GLY A 132 -14.24 5.67 10.20
CA GLY A 132 -13.57 6.97 10.11
C GLY A 132 -12.97 7.26 8.73
N LEU A 133 -12.85 6.26 7.83
CA LEU A 133 -12.50 6.52 6.44
C LEU A 133 -13.54 7.41 5.75
N ARG A 134 -14.82 7.23 6.06
CA ARG A 134 -15.86 8.12 5.54
C ARG A 134 -15.80 9.49 6.20
N GLU A 135 -15.67 9.53 7.52
CA GLU A 135 -15.66 10.79 8.26
C GLU A 135 -14.52 11.75 7.84
N HIS A 136 -13.35 11.20 7.51
CA HIS A 136 -12.14 12.00 7.33
C HIS A 136 -11.68 12.16 5.88
N PHE A 137 -12.24 11.38 4.94
CA PHE A 137 -11.80 11.37 3.54
C PHE A 137 -12.94 11.43 2.51
N THR A 138 -14.22 11.25 2.89
CA THR A 138 -15.38 11.38 1.98
C THR A 138 -16.26 12.55 2.36
#